data_AF-A0A2E8GAP4-F1
#
_entry.id   AF-A0A2E8GAP4-F1
#
_cell.length_a   1.000
_cell.length_b   1.000
_cell.length_c   1.000
_cell.angle_alpha   90.00
_cell.angle_beta   90.00
_cell.angle_gamma   90.00
#
_symmetry.space_group_name_H-M   'P 1'
#
loop_
_entity.id
_entity.type
_entity.pdbx_description
1 polymer ?
#
loop_
_entity_poly.entity_id
_entity_poly.type
_entity_poly.pdbx_seq_one_letter_code
_entity_poly.pdbx_strand_id
1 'polypeptide(L)'
;MLFNTLEVPPLKLEAQTPPSEEFLEQLQQAFINKIRDTQLFARVVSKAETRERDGVLTLDVSILSWDEQPAGGVIEIRLGIVDMRGRCEFTHATTRGELKRIGAIAQASSIGQYEINPLVDGVAVFVTDFMHPHPINEL
;
A
#
# COMPACT_ATOMS: atom_id res chain seq x y z
N MET A 1 -2.49 5.44 22.55
CA MET A 1 -2.10 6.17 21.33
C MET A 1 -3.34 6.83 20.74
N LEU A 2 -3.29 8.08 20.27
CA LEU A 2 -4.44 8.85 19.76
C LEU A 2 -4.30 9.11 18.25
N PHE A 3 -4.22 8.05 17.46
CA PHE A 3 -4.37 8.16 16.00
C PHE A 3 -5.67 7.48 15.62
N ASN A 4 -6.68 8.30 15.31
CA ASN A 4 -8.03 7.80 15.03
C ASN A 4 -8.28 7.63 13.53
N THR A 5 -7.46 8.28 12.70
CA THR A 5 -7.62 8.27 11.25
C THR A 5 -6.32 7.94 10.54
N LEU A 6 -6.40 7.05 9.54
CA LEU A 6 -5.34 6.81 8.56
C LEU A 6 -5.77 7.36 7.19
N GLU A 7 -4.96 8.22 6.61
CA GLU A 7 -5.10 8.70 5.24
C GLU A 7 -4.22 7.89 4.28
N VAL A 8 -4.79 7.46 3.15
CA VAL A 8 -4.07 6.81 2.06
C VAL A 8 -4.08 7.75 0.83
N PRO A 9 -2.95 8.40 0.49
CA PRO A 9 -2.81 9.21 -0.71
C PRO A 9 -2.65 8.34 -1.97
N PRO A 10 -2.72 8.94 -3.17
CA PRO A 10 -2.37 8.26 -4.41
C PRO A 10 -0.97 7.66 -4.35
N LEU A 11 -0.79 6.50 -4.97
CA LEU A 11 0.50 5.82 -5.05
C LEU A 11 1.54 6.73 -5.71
N LYS A 12 2.71 6.83 -5.08
CA LYS A 12 3.86 7.51 -5.68
C LYS A 12 4.62 6.54 -6.57
N LEU A 13 5.01 7.04 -7.74
CA LEU A 13 5.77 6.28 -8.73
C LEU A 13 7.21 6.79 -8.76
N GLU A 14 8.13 5.97 -8.26
CA GLU A 14 9.58 6.20 -8.31
C GLU A 14 10.27 5.24 -9.30
N ALA A 15 9.52 4.27 -9.83
CA ALA A 15 10.02 3.26 -10.76
C ALA A 15 10.35 3.84 -12.15
N GLN A 16 11.38 3.29 -12.79
CA GLN A 16 11.82 3.70 -14.13
C GLN A 16 10.82 3.35 -15.24
N THR A 17 10.03 2.28 -15.06
CA THR A 17 8.96 1.88 -15.96
C THR A 17 7.62 2.00 -15.22
N PRO A 18 6.72 2.88 -15.67
CA PRO A 18 5.45 3.07 -14.99
C PRO A 18 4.51 1.89 -15.28
N PRO A 19 3.86 1.29 -14.26
CA PRO A 19 2.72 0.41 -14.46
C PRO A 19 1.51 1.24 -14.97
N SER A 20 0.48 0.56 -15.48
CA SER A 20 -0.72 1.27 -15.96
C SER A 20 -1.45 2.00 -14.85
N GLU A 21 -2.11 3.12 -15.17
CA GLU A 21 -2.91 3.90 -14.22
C GLU A 21 -3.99 3.05 -13.56
N GLU A 22 -4.66 2.19 -14.33
CA GLU A 22 -5.69 1.29 -13.82
C GLU A 22 -5.13 0.28 -12.80
N PHE A 23 -3.91 -0.22 -13.00
CA PHE A 23 -3.27 -1.10 -12.02
C PHE A 23 -3.00 -0.36 -10.71
N LEU A 24 -2.56 0.91 -10.79
CA LEU A 24 -2.32 1.73 -9.60
C LEU A 24 -3.61 1.97 -8.82
N GLU A 25 -4.71 2.28 -9.51
CA GLU A 25 -6.02 2.48 -8.88
C GLU A 25 -6.51 1.21 -8.19
N GLN A 26 -6.39 0.05 -8.86
CA GLN A 26 -6.76 -1.25 -8.28
C GLN A 26 -5.91 -1.58 -7.05
N LEU A 27 -4.60 -1.35 -7.12
CA LEU A 27 -3.68 -1.60 -6.01
C LEU A 27 -3.98 -0.69 -4.82
N GLN A 28 -4.20 0.60 -5.07
CA GLN A 28 -4.56 1.57 -4.03
C GLN A 28 -5.88 1.19 -3.36
N GLN A 29 -6.90 0.83 -4.14
CA GLN A 29 -8.20 0.43 -3.60
C GLN A 29 -8.09 -0.85 -2.76
N ALA A 30 -7.26 -1.80 -3.17
CA ALA A 30 -7.03 -3.03 -2.42
C ALA A 30 -6.35 -2.77 -1.07
N PHE A 31 -5.35 -1.88 -1.02
CA PHE A 31 -4.76 -1.45 0.26
C PHE A 31 -5.79 -0.80 1.19
N ILE A 32 -6.59 0.12 0.67
CA ILE A 32 -7.64 0.80 1.45
C ILE A 32 -8.62 -0.23 2.03
N ASN A 33 -9.12 -1.15 1.20
CA ASN A 33 -10.08 -2.16 1.62
C ASN A 33 -9.49 -3.07 2.70
N LYS A 34 -8.27 -3.58 2.48
CA LYS A 34 -7.63 -4.47 3.45
C LYS A 34 -7.40 -3.81 4.81
N ILE A 35 -6.96 -2.55 4.83
CA ILE A 35 -6.74 -1.83 6.09
C ILE A 35 -8.08 -1.57 6.80
N ARG A 36 -9.14 -1.24 6.05
CA ARG A 36 -10.50 -1.12 6.59
C ARG A 36 -10.95 -2.43 7.23
N ASP A 37 -10.72 -3.57 6.57
CA ASP A 37 -11.08 -4.89 7.07
C ASP A 37 -10.33 -5.25 8.35
N THR A 38 -9.10 -4.78 8.53
CA THR A 38 -8.33 -5.02 9.76
C THR A 38 -8.78 -4.17 10.96
N GLN A 39 -9.63 -3.16 10.77
CA GLN A 39 -10.21 -2.33 11.85
C GLN A 39 -9.20 -1.70 12.83
N LEU A 40 -7.94 -1.51 12.40
CA LEU A 40 -6.87 -0.98 13.25
C LEU A 40 -7.01 0.53 13.53
N PHE A 41 -7.76 1.24 12.69
CA PHE A 41 -8.07 2.66 12.84
C PHE A 41 -9.60 2.85 12.86
N ALA A 42 -10.07 3.83 13.63
CA ALA A 42 -11.49 4.19 13.68
C ALA A 42 -11.99 4.71 12.32
N ARG A 43 -11.09 5.30 11.52
CA ARG A 43 -11.41 5.81 10.18
C ARG A 43 -10.23 5.62 9.22
N VAL A 44 -10.50 5.10 8.03
CA VAL A 44 -9.52 5.02 6.93
C VAL A 44 -10.08 5.79 5.75
N VAL A 45 -9.41 6.88 5.37
CA VAL A 45 -9.85 7.79 4.32
C VAL A 45 -8.83 7.83 3.18
N SER A 46 -9.32 8.00 1.96
CA SER A 46 -8.49 8.42 0.85
C SER A 46 -8.23 9.93 0.91
N LYS A 47 -7.19 10.41 0.22
CA LYS A 47 -6.92 11.86 0.09
C LYS A 47 -8.11 12.65 -0.49
N ALA A 48 -9.03 11.99 -1.20
CA ALA A 48 -10.21 12.62 -1.80
C ALA A 48 -11.36 12.89 -0.79
N GLU A 49 -11.30 12.32 0.43
CA GLU A 49 -12.36 12.43 1.43
C GLU A 49 -12.09 13.54 2.47
N THR A 50 -13.16 14.18 2.97
CA THR A 50 -13.07 15.30 3.92
C THR A 50 -12.51 14.87 5.29
N ARG A 51 -11.46 15.56 5.74
CA ARG A 51 -10.66 15.25 6.94
C ARG A 51 -11.20 15.89 8.23
N GLU A 52 -11.02 15.20 9.35
CA GLU A 52 -10.98 15.83 10.68
C GLU A 52 -9.53 16.23 11.00
N ARG A 53 -9.30 17.43 11.56
CA ARG A 53 -8.01 18.15 11.50
C ARG A 53 -6.91 17.68 12.47
N ASP A 54 -7.20 16.77 13.41
CA ASP A 54 -6.25 16.35 14.44
C ASP A 54 -6.11 14.81 14.51
N GLY A 55 -4.88 14.32 14.71
CA GLY A 55 -4.60 12.89 14.92
C GLY A 55 -4.65 12.00 13.67
N VAL A 56 -4.33 12.54 12.50
CA VAL A 56 -4.32 11.81 11.22
C VAL A 56 -2.91 11.35 10.88
N LEU A 57 -2.74 10.03 10.72
CA LEU A 57 -1.55 9.44 10.11
C LEU A 57 -1.73 9.32 8.61
N THR A 58 -0.63 9.32 7.86
CA THR A 58 -0.63 9.07 6.42
C THR A 58 0.16 7.81 6.12
N LEU A 59 -0.45 6.87 5.40
CA LEU A 59 0.24 5.72 4.83
C LEU A 59 0.85 6.14 3.50
N ASP A 60 2.16 6.38 3.46
CA ASP A 60 2.88 6.67 2.24
C ASP A 60 3.24 5.35 1.54
N VAL A 61 2.81 5.18 0.29
CA VAL A 61 3.13 3.99 -0.51
C VAL A 61 3.77 4.42 -1.82
N SER A 62 5.00 3.94 -2.04
CA SER A 62 5.79 4.24 -3.22
C SER A 62 6.19 2.97 -3.94
N ILE A 63 5.99 2.92 -5.25
CA ILE A 63 6.50 1.84 -6.10
C ILE A 63 7.94 2.17 -6.46
N LEU A 64 8.88 1.37 -5.95
CA LEU A 64 10.31 1.53 -6.15
C LEU A 64 10.78 0.89 -7.46
N SER A 65 10.25 -0.28 -7.78
CA SER A 65 10.59 -0.99 -9.01
C SER A 65 9.40 -1.76 -9.57
N TRP A 66 9.38 -1.88 -10.89
CA TRP A 66 8.40 -2.63 -11.67
C TRP A 66 9.14 -3.36 -12.79
N ASP A 67 9.06 -4.69 -12.79
CA ASP A 67 9.61 -5.56 -13.83
C ASP A 67 8.48 -6.41 -14.41
N GLU A 68 7.95 -6.00 -15.58
CA GLU A 68 6.90 -6.75 -16.26
C GLU A 68 7.48 -7.97 -16.98
N GLN A 69 6.85 -9.12 -16.75
CA GLN A 69 7.24 -10.38 -17.36
C GLN A 69 6.08 -10.99 -18.15
N PRO A 70 6.34 -11.87 -19.15
CA PRO A 70 5.27 -12.45 -19.96
C PRO A 70 4.19 -13.20 -19.16
N ALA A 71 4.55 -13.80 -18.02
CA ALA A 71 3.66 -14.56 -17.15
C ALA A 71 3.17 -13.78 -15.91
N GLY A 72 3.61 -12.53 -15.72
CA GLY A 72 3.43 -11.84 -14.45
C GLY A 72 4.24 -10.54 -14.35
N GLY A 73 4.65 -10.20 -13.14
CA GLY A 73 5.55 -9.08 -12.91
C GLY A 73 6.13 -9.14 -11.51
N VAL A 74 7.26 -8.49 -11.31
CA VAL A 74 7.84 -8.31 -9.98
C VAL A 74 7.73 -6.85 -9.62
N ILE A 75 7.15 -6.58 -8.45
CA ILE A 75 6.99 -5.22 -7.94
C ILE A 75 7.65 -5.11 -6.58
N GLU A 76 8.32 -3.99 -6.36
CA GLU A 76 8.85 -3.59 -5.08
C GLU A 76 8.18 -2.30 -4.63
N ILE A 77 7.61 -2.33 -3.44
CA ILE A 77 6.92 -1.19 -2.85
C ILE A 77 7.54 -0.85 -1.50
N ARG A 78 7.68 0.45 -1.25
CA ARG A 78 7.96 1.00 0.07
C ARG A 78 6.65 1.44 0.71
N LEU A 79 6.46 1.06 1.96
CA LEU A 79 5.34 1.44 2.82
C LEU A 79 5.91 2.26 3.97
N GLY A 80 5.33 3.43 4.23
CA GLY A 80 5.74 4.32 5.30
C GLY A 80 4.53 4.86 6.07
N ILE A 81 4.67 5.08 7.37
CA ILE A 81 3.65 5.79 8.17
C ILE A 81 4.27 7.11 8.61
N VAL A 82 3.60 8.22 8.26
CA VAL A 82 4.08 9.58 8.53
C VAL A 82 3.00 10.43 9.20
N ASP A 83 3.40 11.47 9.94
CA ASP A 83 2.45 12.50 10.41
C ASP A 83 2.03 13.41 9.25
N MET A 84 0.72 13.67 9.13
CA MET A 84 0.15 14.60 8.14
C MET A 84 0.79 16.00 8.20
N ARG A 85 1.30 16.45 9.37
CA ARG A 85 1.91 17.78 9.55
C ARG A 85 3.41 17.87 9.25
N GLY A 86 4.06 16.75 8.97
CA GLY A 86 5.21 16.74 8.06
C GLY A 86 6.57 16.28 8.60
N ARG A 87 7.28 15.67 7.64
CA ARG A 87 8.72 15.37 7.50
C ARG A 87 9.30 14.18 8.24
N CYS A 88 8.75 13.75 9.37
CA CYS A 88 9.25 12.57 10.08
C CYS A 88 8.41 11.33 9.74
N GLU A 89 9.04 10.38 9.07
CA GLU A 89 8.53 9.03 8.93
C GLU A 89 8.69 8.31 10.27
N PHE A 90 7.59 7.80 10.82
CA PHE A 90 7.63 7.04 12.07
C PHE A 90 8.27 5.67 11.84
N THR A 91 7.92 5.04 10.72
CA THR A 91 8.42 3.71 10.34
C THR A 91 8.24 3.50 8.84
N HIS A 92 9.07 2.62 8.28
CA HIS A 92 8.89 2.10 6.94
C HIS A 92 9.22 0.62 6.85
N ALA A 93 8.64 -0.02 5.84
CA ALA A 93 9.01 -1.34 5.38
C ALA A 93 9.07 -1.35 3.86
N THR A 94 9.95 -2.18 3.32
CA THR A 94 9.96 -2.51 1.90
C THR A 94 9.49 -3.93 1.74
N THR A 95 8.56 -4.15 0.81
CA THR A 95 8.15 -5.50 0.42
C THR A 95 8.27 -5.65 -1.08
N ARG A 96 8.64 -6.86 -1.48
CA ARG A 96 8.76 -7.28 -2.88
C ARG A 96 7.82 -8.45 -3.09
N GLY A 97 6.98 -8.34 -4.10
CA GLY A 97 6.00 -9.37 -4.45
C GLY A 97 6.11 -9.76 -5.91
N GLU A 98 5.99 -11.06 -6.16
CA GLU A 98 5.70 -11.58 -7.50
C GLU A 98 4.20 -11.53 -7.73
N LEU A 99 3.80 -10.93 -8.84
CA LEU A 99 2.42 -10.84 -9.30
C LEU A 99 2.20 -11.84 -10.41
N LYS A 100 1.17 -12.67 -10.26
CA LYS A 100 0.77 -13.63 -11.29
C LYS A 100 -0.27 -13.01 -12.21
N ARG A 101 -0.14 -13.24 -13.52
CA ARG A 101 -1.13 -12.77 -14.48
C ARG A 101 -2.42 -13.60 -14.38
N ILE A 102 -3.58 -12.97 -14.18
CA ILE A 102 -4.88 -13.67 -14.11
C ILE A 102 -5.44 -13.83 -15.53
N GLY A 103 -5.27 -15.01 -16.14
CA GLY A 103 -6.00 -15.43 -17.35
C GLY A 103 -5.21 -15.37 -18.66
N ALA A 104 -5.14 -16.51 -19.33
CA ALA A 104 -4.41 -16.72 -20.57
C ALA A 104 -5.19 -16.27 -21.81
N ILE A 105 -5.02 -15.02 -22.26
CA ILE A 105 -5.10 -14.68 -23.69
C ILE A 105 -4.03 -13.62 -23.96
N ALA A 106 -2.86 -14.07 -24.40
CA ALA A 106 -1.85 -13.24 -25.03
C ALA A 106 -2.36 -12.84 -26.43
N GLN A 107 -3.38 -11.98 -26.51
CA GLN A 107 -3.78 -11.27 -27.71
C GLN A 107 -4.87 -10.24 -27.40
N ALA A 108 -4.51 -8.98 -27.63
CA ALA A 108 -5.33 -7.76 -27.57
C ALA A 108 -5.85 -7.34 -26.19
N SER A 109 -5.42 -6.14 -25.79
CA SER A 109 -5.91 -5.36 -24.63
C SER A 109 -5.27 -5.73 -23.30
N SER A 110 -4.07 -5.18 -23.11
CA SER A 110 -3.33 -5.02 -21.87
C SER A 110 -4.13 -4.25 -20.81
N ILE A 111 -5.06 -4.88 -20.09
CA ILE A 111 -5.78 -4.24 -18.98
C ILE A 111 -6.26 -5.32 -17.97
N GLY A 112 -5.83 -5.21 -16.71
CA GLY A 112 -6.52 -5.79 -15.53
C GLY A 112 -6.27 -7.26 -15.14
N GLN A 113 -5.02 -7.74 -15.04
CA GLN A 113 -4.76 -9.15 -14.75
C GLN A 113 -3.59 -9.40 -13.80
N TYR A 114 -3.56 -8.91 -12.55
CA TYR A 114 -2.50 -9.30 -11.59
C TYR A 114 -3.08 -9.72 -10.23
N GLU A 115 -2.58 -10.81 -9.66
CA GLU A 115 -2.92 -11.25 -8.30
C GLU A 115 -2.22 -10.38 -7.26
N ILE A 116 -2.88 -9.31 -6.80
CA ILE A 116 -2.31 -8.29 -5.89
C ILE A 116 -2.35 -8.66 -4.40
N ASN A 117 -3.05 -9.74 -4.02
CA ASN A 117 -3.30 -10.11 -2.63
C ASN A 117 -2.02 -10.25 -1.77
N PRO A 118 -0.90 -10.85 -2.25
CA PRO A 118 0.30 -10.99 -1.42
C PRO A 118 0.93 -9.65 -1.00
N LEU A 119 0.85 -8.62 -1.85
CA LEU A 119 1.34 -7.29 -1.52
C LEU A 119 0.43 -6.60 -0.50
N VAL A 120 -0.88 -6.76 -0.70
CA VAL A 120 -1.92 -6.18 0.15
C VAL A 120 -1.88 -6.77 1.56
N ASP A 121 -1.60 -8.07 1.68
CA ASP A 121 -1.38 -8.73 2.96
C ASP A 121 -0.15 -8.17 3.69
N GLY A 122 0.95 -7.92 2.96
CA GLY A 122 2.14 -7.29 3.53
C GLY A 122 1.86 -5.90 4.12
N VAL A 123 0.98 -5.10 3.50
CA VAL A 123 0.56 -3.80 4.05
C VAL A 123 -0.20 -3.95 5.35
N ALA A 124 -1.15 -4.89 5.41
CA ALA A 124 -1.92 -5.14 6.63
C ALA A 124 -1.03 -5.54 7.80
N VAL A 125 -0.04 -6.42 7.56
CA VAL A 125 0.94 -6.83 8.58
C VAL A 125 1.74 -5.63 9.07
N PHE A 126 2.31 -4.84 8.16
CA PHE A 126 3.09 -3.65 8.53
C PHE A 126 2.28 -2.65 9.37
N VAL A 127 1.03 -2.38 9.00
CA VAL A 127 0.15 -1.49 9.76
C VAL A 127 -0.22 -2.08 11.12
N THR A 128 -0.44 -3.40 11.19
CA THR A 128 -0.73 -4.12 12.43
C THR A 128 0.44 -4.02 13.41
N ASP A 129 1.65 -4.32 12.95
CA ASP A 129 2.88 -4.31 13.74
C ASP A 129 3.20 -2.92 14.28
N PHE A 130 2.93 -1.88 13.49
CA PHE A 130 3.06 -0.50 13.95
C PHE A 130 2.09 -0.15 15.09
N MET A 131 0.82 -0.56 14.98
CA MET A 131 -0.21 -0.27 15.98
C MET A 131 -0.08 -1.13 17.24
N HIS A 132 0.50 -2.32 17.10
CA HIS A 132 0.73 -3.28 18.18
C HIS A 132 2.21 -3.68 18.20
N PRO A 133 3.11 -2.76 18.55
CA PRO A 133 4.52 -3.09 18.62
C PRO A 133 4.69 -4.21 19.64
N HIS A 134 5.11 -5.38 19.18
CA HIS A 134 5.45 -6.47 20.09
C HIS A 134 6.49 -5.93 21.08
N PRO A 135 6.32 -6.16 22.39
CA PRO A 135 7.38 -5.84 23.33
C PRO A 135 8.62 -6.59 22.85
N ILE A 136 9.68 -5.83 22.55
CA ILE A 136 11.00 -6.39 22.32
C ILE A 136 11.30 -7.16 23.60
N ASN A 137 11.24 -8.49 23.55
CA ASN A 137 11.82 -9.29 24.60
C ASN A 137 13.30 -8.91 24.62
N GLU A 138 13.67 -8.10 25.61
CA GLU A 138 15.06 -7.80 25.94
C GLU A 138 15.78 -9.15 26.09
N LEU A 139 16.68 -9.43 25.14
CA LEU A 139 17.67 -10.51 25.24
C LEU A 139 18.81 -10.05 26.14
#